data_AF-A0A3M1XV47-F1
#
_entry.id   AF-A0A3M1XV47-F1
#
_cell.length_a   1.000
_cell.length_b   1.000
_cell.length_c   1.000
_cell.angle_alpha   90.00
_cell.angle_beta   90.00
_cell.angle_gamma   90.00
#
_symmetry.space_group_name_H-M   'P 1'
#
loop_
_entity.id
_entity.type
_entity.pdbx_description
1 polymer ?
#
loop_
_entity_poly.entity_id
_entity_poly.type
_entity_poly.pdbx_seq_one_letter_code
_entity_poly.pdbx_strand_id
1 'polypeptide(L)'
;MENRLKIQKQIYLSIDDASQQKQPVPPWQALLAEEPLLSAIEPAELNGQLLSAPYRSDAGRQAFILRLELSETVIGRMFPDLDSAAARWLALETLAGRGWEAVPQPDQVCYLHAELRRGELESWLLADLGFRHYRMRNQLLPNITRHYSRFIVAYPDVLAHLAESFSAFPGRCYVLTKVVQRMAGRAISLKSLAEQNNLDLETPEQVPRVLQALAGRQILLAGKALHLEPVDWPVHPPDLRTADQNLSAI
;
A
#
# COMPACT_ATOMS: atom_id res chain seq x y z
N MET A 1 2.16 0.21 -30.18
CA MET A 1 2.74 -0.23 -28.90
C MET A 1 1.78 -1.27 -28.35
N GLU A 2 2.22 -2.52 -28.19
CA GLU A 2 1.38 -3.55 -27.55
C GLU A 2 1.15 -3.16 -26.08
N ASN A 3 -0.10 -3.17 -25.64
CA ASN A 3 -0.43 -2.97 -24.24
C ASN A 3 0.01 -4.21 -23.45
N ARG A 4 1.01 -4.05 -22.59
CA ARG A 4 1.48 -5.11 -21.69
C ARG A 4 0.98 -4.83 -20.28
N LEU A 5 0.15 -5.72 -19.74
CA LEU A 5 -0.23 -5.70 -18.33
C LEU A 5 0.92 -6.26 -17.51
N LYS A 6 1.14 -5.68 -16.35
CA LYS A 6 2.26 -6.07 -15.50
C LYS A 6 1.76 -6.57 -14.15
N ILE A 7 2.05 -7.80 -13.78
CA ILE A 7 1.70 -8.34 -12.47
C ILE A 7 2.79 -7.96 -11.46
N GLN A 8 2.38 -7.67 -10.23
CA GLN A 8 3.22 -7.46 -9.07
C GLN A 8 2.76 -8.41 -7.95
N LYS A 9 3.66 -9.24 -7.42
CA LYS A 9 3.38 -10.15 -6.32
C LYS A 9 4.40 -9.93 -5.21
N GLN A 10 3.95 -9.81 -3.97
CA GLN A 10 4.85 -9.79 -2.82
C GLN A 10 5.12 -11.23 -2.35
N ILE A 11 6.39 -11.55 -2.18
CA ILE A 11 6.88 -12.87 -1.81
C ILE A 11 7.72 -12.71 -0.55
N TYR A 12 7.45 -13.52 0.47
CA TYR A 12 8.24 -13.54 1.71
C TYR A 12 9.12 -14.77 1.69
N LEU A 13 10.44 -14.57 1.68
CA LEU A 13 11.41 -15.66 1.80
C LEU A 13 11.96 -15.67 3.22
N SER A 14 11.79 -16.80 3.91
CA SER A 14 12.46 -17.04 5.19
C SER A 14 13.94 -17.23 4.91
N ILE A 15 14.78 -16.38 5.49
CA ILE A 15 16.23 -16.58 5.49
C ILE A 15 16.57 -17.02 6.92
N ASP A 16 17.03 -18.25 7.08
CA ASP A 16 17.43 -18.74 8.40
C ASP A 16 18.66 -17.95 8.88
N ASP A 17 18.47 -17.15 9.94
CA ASP A 17 19.49 -16.27 10.56
C ASP A 17 20.74 -17.06 11.06
N ALA A 18 20.67 -18.40 11.16
CA ALA A 18 21.77 -19.25 11.62
C ALA A 18 22.90 -19.44 10.60
N SER A 19 22.68 -19.06 9.34
CA SER A 19 23.70 -19.10 8.30
C SER A 19 23.76 -17.75 7.60
N GLN A 20 24.64 -16.86 8.07
CA GLN A 20 25.09 -15.66 7.34
C GLN A 20 25.79 -15.99 6.00
N GLN A 21 25.66 -17.21 5.48
CA GLN A 21 25.88 -17.49 4.08
C GLN A 21 24.64 -17.00 3.34
N LYS A 22 24.81 -15.91 2.59
CA LYS A 22 23.87 -15.42 1.56
C LYS A 22 23.26 -16.61 0.83
N GLN A 23 22.10 -17.10 1.25
CA GLN A 23 21.34 -18.02 0.41
C GLN A 23 21.05 -17.24 -0.87
N PRO A 24 21.46 -17.75 -2.04
CA PRO A 24 21.20 -17.07 -3.29
C PRO A 24 19.69 -16.96 -3.42
N VAL A 25 19.21 -15.73 -3.62
CA VAL A 25 17.80 -15.50 -3.91
C VAL A 25 17.44 -16.36 -5.12
N PRO A 26 16.44 -17.25 -5.01
CA PRO A 26 16.11 -18.16 -6.09
C PRO A 26 15.72 -17.35 -7.35
N PRO A 27 16.03 -17.86 -8.55
CA PRO A 27 15.56 -17.23 -9.77
C PRO A 27 14.03 -17.13 -9.71
N TRP A 28 13.46 -16.01 -10.18
CA TRP A 28 12.03 -15.78 -10.05
C TRP A 28 11.18 -16.86 -10.73
N GLN A 29 11.72 -17.55 -11.73
CA GLN A 29 11.09 -18.69 -12.38
C GLN A 29 10.80 -19.84 -11.40
N ALA A 30 11.67 -20.07 -10.42
CA ALA A 30 11.45 -21.08 -9.39
C ALA A 30 10.30 -20.69 -8.45
N LEU A 31 10.13 -19.38 -8.19
CA LEU A 31 9.03 -18.86 -7.38
C LEU A 31 7.67 -18.96 -8.08
N LEU A 32 7.64 -19.12 -9.41
CA LEU A 32 6.40 -19.34 -10.17
C LEU A 32 5.87 -20.77 -10.06
N ALA A 33 6.76 -21.74 -9.90
CA ALA A 33 6.37 -23.14 -9.77
C ALA A 33 5.54 -23.40 -8.50
N GLU A 34 5.73 -22.56 -7.48
CA GLU A 34 4.99 -22.61 -6.21
C GLU A 34 3.64 -21.87 -6.29
N GLU A 35 3.34 -21.19 -7.41
CA GLU A 35 2.17 -20.36 -7.58
C GLU A 35 1.18 -20.94 -8.59
N PRO A 36 0.09 -21.60 -8.15
CA PRO A 36 -0.78 -22.41 -9.02
C PRO A 36 -1.36 -21.68 -10.23
N LEU A 37 -1.57 -20.37 -10.13
CA LEU A 37 -2.09 -19.55 -11.22
C LEU A 37 -1.01 -19.18 -12.24
N LEU A 38 0.23 -18.99 -11.78
CA LEU A 38 1.33 -18.56 -12.64
C LEU A 38 2.13 -19.75 -13.18
N SER A 39 2.07 -20.91 -12.53
CA SER A 39 2.70 -22.16 -12.98
C SER A 39 2.12 -22.69 -14.30
N ALA A 40 0.95 -22.20 -14.72
CA ALA A 40 0.31 -22.52 -15.99
C ALA A 40 0.82 -21.68 -17.17
N ILE A 41 1.69 -20.69 -16.93
CA ILE A 41 2.27 -19.83 -17.96
C ILE A 41 3.67 -20.34 -18.30
N GLU A 42 3.97 -20.48 -19.59
CA GLU A 42 5.31 -20.83 -20.03
C GLU A 42 6.31 -19.72 -19.63
N PRO A 43 7.45 -20.03 -18.99
CA PRO A 43 8.41 -19.02 -18.54
C PRO A 43 8.92 -18.10 -19.66
N ALA A 44 8.92 -18.58 -20.92
CA ALA A 44 9.30 -17.79 -22.09
C ALA A 44 8.27 -16.70 -22.45
N GLU A 45 7.01 -16.84 -22.02
CA GLU A 45 5.95 -15.83 -22.17
C GLU A 45 5.99 -14.75 -21.08
N LEU A 46 6.92 -14.88 -20.11
CA LEU A 46 7.03 -14.01 -18.94
C LEU A 46 8.33 -13.22 -18.94
N ASN A 47 8.21 -11.90 -18.81
CA ASN A 47 9.37 -11.06 -18.46
C ASN A 47 9.31 -10.72 -16.97
N GLY A 48 10.07 -11.44 -16.16
CA GLY A 48 10.07 -11.30 -14.70
C GLY A 48 11.27 -10.53 -14.17
N GLN A 49 11.03 -9.70 -13.16
CA GLN A 49 12.05 -9.06 -12.35
C GLN A 49 11.72 -9.25 -10.87
N LEU A 50 12.70 -9.73 -10.12
CA LEU A 50 12.64 -9.77 -8.66
C LEU A 50 13.29 -8.49 -8.11
N LEU A 51 12.52 -7.71 -7.38
CA LEU A 51 12.97 -6.51 -6.71
C LEU A 51 13.12 -6.81 -5.21
N SER A 52 14.23 -6.38 -4.62
CA SER A 52 14.37 -6.40 -3.17
C SER A 52 13.32 -5.48 -2.55
N ALA A 53 12.53 -5.97 -1.61
CA ALA A 53 11.74 -5.07 -0.79
C ALA A 53 12.67 -4.27 0.13
N PRO A 54 12.43 -2.97 0.36
CA PRO A 54 13.10 -2.26 1.43
C PRO A 54 12.63 -2.84 2.78
N TYR A 55 13.35 -3.85 3.24
CA TYR A 55 13.49 -4.32 4.63
C TYR A 55 12.49 -5.31 5.26
N ARG A 56 13.04 -5.95 6.31
CA ARG A 56 12.74 -7.22 6.99
C ARG A 56 11.30 -7.34 7.51
N SER A 57 10.71 -8.52 7.34
CA SER A 57 9.52 -8.89 8.12
C SER A 57 9.90 -9.02 9.60
N ASP A 58 8.93 -8.78 10.48
CA ASP A 58 8.92 -9.35 11.82
C ASP A 58 9.36 -10.84 11.72
N ALA A 59 10.37 -11.25 12.47
CA ALA A 59 10.99 -12.59 12.48
C ALA A 59 12.07 -12.93 11.41
N GLY A 60 12.80 -11.94 10.87
CA GLY A 60 14.05 -12.22 10.13
C GLY A 60 13.86 -12.68 8.67
N ARG A 61 12.65 -12.62 8.13
CA ARG A 61 12.39 -12.94 6.72
C ARG A 61 12.66 -11.73 5.83
N GLN A 62 13.11 -11.98 4.60
CA GLN A 62 13.30 -10.96 3.59
C GLN A 62 12.10 -10.97 2.63
N ALA A 63 11.47 -9.81 2.44
CA ALA A 63 10.43 -9.64 1.44
C ALA A 63 11.07 -9.32 0.08
N PHE A 64 10.44 -9.82 -0.97
CA PHE A 64 10.75 -9.55 -2.36
C PHE A 64 9.48 -9.22 -3.10
N ILE A 65 9.62 -8.47 -4.19
CA ILE A 65 8.54 -8.26 -5.14
C ILE A 65 8.89 -8.92 -6.45
N LEU A 66 8.03 -9.83 -6.88
CA LEU A 66 8.04 -10.37 -8.21
C LEU A 66 7.18 -9.51 -9.11
N ARG A 67 7.81 -8.80 -10.04
CA ARG A 67 7.14 -8.11 -11.15
C ARG A 67 7.20 -9.01 -12.38
N LEU A 68 6.07 -9.26 -13.02
CA LEU A 68 5.97 -10.04 -14.26
C LEU A 68 5.30 -9.16 -15.31
N GLU A 69 5.83 -9.10 -16.51
CA GLU A 69 5.10 -8.53 -17.65
C GLU A 69 4.44 -9.68 -18.43
N LEU A 70 3.14 -9.56 -18.65
CA LEU A 70 2.36 -10.50 -19.43
C LEU A 70 2.05 -9.92 -20.82
N SER A 71 2.00 -10.81 -21.82
CA SER A 71 1.44 -10.47 -23.14
C SER A 71 -0.08 -10.41 -23.09
N GLU A 72 -0.69 -9.63 -23.99
CA GLU A 72 -2.14 -9.49 -24.13
C GLU A 72 -2.86 -10.83 -24.30
N THR A 73 -2.24 -11.75 -25.04
CA THR A 73 -2.75 -13.12 -25.24
C THR A 73 -2.83 -13.91 -23.93
N VAL A 74 -1.81 -13.82 -23.07
CA VAL A 74 -1.80 -14.49 -21.77
C VAL A 74 -2.85 -13.87 -20.84
N ILE A 75 -3.00 -12.54 -20.89
CA ILE A 75 -3.99 -11.80 -20.10
C ILE A 75 -5.40 -12.22 -20.47
N GLY A 76 -5.76 -12.21 -21.76
CA GLY A 76 -7.11 -12.60 -22.21
C GLY A 76 -7.44 -14.06 -21.89
N ARG A 77 -6.44 -14.95 -21.84
CA ARG A 77 -6.61 -16.36 -21.44
C ARG A 77 -6.82 -16.52 -19.93
N MET A 78 -6.10 -15.76 -19.11
CA MET A 78 -6.10 -15.91 -17.66
C MET A 78 -7.14 -15.05 -16.94
N PHE A 79 -7.45 -13.89 -17.51
CA PHE A 79 -8.30 -12.85 -16.93
C PHE A 79 -9.29 -12.35 -17.99
N PRO A 80 -10.22 -13.21 -18.45
CA PRO A 80 -11.14 -12.85 -19.52
C PRO A 80 -12.05 -11.66 -19.18
N ASP A 81 -12.28 -11.41 -17.88
CA ASP A 81 -13.09 -10.30 -17.38
C ASP A 81 -12.29 -9.04 -17.07
N LEU A 82 -10.96 -9.06 -17.24
CA LEU A 82 -10.10 -7.95 -16.93
C LEU A 82 -9.83 -7.10 -18.18
N ASP A 83 -10.30 -5.85 -18.14
CA ASP A 83 -9.92 -4.87 -19.16
C ASP A 83 -8.43 -4.50 -18.99
N SER A 84 -7.60 -4.99 -19.90
CA SER A 84 -6.16 -4.73 -19.94
C SER A 84 -5.83 -3.25 -20.17
N ALA A 85 -6.79 -2.44 -20.65
CA ALA A 85 -6.64 -1.00 -20.77
C ALA A 85 -6.88 -0.26 -19.44
N ALA A 86 -7.59 -0.87 -18.48
CA ALA A 86 -7.98 -0.23 -17.22
C ALA A 86 -6.89 -0.29 -16.13
N ALA A 87 -5.93 -1.21 -16.23
CA ALA A 87 -4.85 -1.37 -15.26
C ALA A 87 -3.50 -1.52 -15.96
N ARG A 88 -2.49 -0.73 -15.55
CA ARG A 88 -1.11 -0.93 -16.01
C ARG A 88 -0.40 -2.02 -15.23
N TRP A 89 -0.82 -2.22 -13.97
CA TRP A 89 -0.32 -3.30 -13.13
C TRP A 89 -1.43 -3.98 -12.31
N LEU A 90 -1.30 -5.28 -12.05
CA LEU A 90 -2.13 -6.03 -11.11
C LEU A 90 -1.30 -6.55 -9.93
N ALA A 91 -1.75 -6.33 -8.71
CA ALA A 91 -1.24 -6.94 -7.52
C ALA A 91 -1.85 -8.34 -7.29
N LEU A 92 -0.99 -9.34 -7.04
CA LEU A 92 -1.38 -10.67 -6.56
C LEU A 92 -1.07 -10.75 -5.06
N GLU A 93 -2.10 -10.76 -4.21
CA GLU A 93 -1.93 -11.05 -2.79
C GLU A 93 -1.68 -12.56 -2.58
N THR A 94 -0.78 -12.91 -1.65
CA THR A 94 -0.44 -14.31 -1.36
C THR A 94 -1.44 -14.99 -0.41
N LEU A 95 -1.76 -16.24 -0.76
CA LEU A 95 -2.26 -17.41 0.00
C LEU A 95 -3.56 -17.36 0.82
N ALA A 96 -4.14 -16.20 1.15
CA ALA A 96 -5.44 -16.17 1.87
C ALA A 96 -6.50 -15.24 1.25
N GLY A 97 -6.14 -14.32 0.37
CA GLY A 97 -7.06 -13.43 -0.34
C GLY A 97 -7.08 -13.76 -1.82
N ARG A 98 -8.15 -14.39 -2.31
CA ARG A 98 -8.32 -14.64 -3.75
C ARG A 98 -8.75 -13.32 -4.42
N GLY A 99 -7.79 -12.53 -4.89
CA GLY A 99 -8.09 -11.32 -5.65
C GLY A 99 -6.89 -10.72 -6.36
N TRP A 100 -7.14 -10.18 -7.55
CA TRP A 100 -6.24 -9.29 -8.24
C TRP A 100 -6.66 -7.86 -7.92
N GLU A 101 -5.75 -7.02 -7.45
CA GLU A 101 -6.03 -5.59 -7.26
C GLU A 101 -5.31 -4.80 -8.37
N ALA A 102 -6.00 -3.89 -9.05
CA ALA A 102 -5.31 -2.95 -9.93
C ALA A 102 -4.41 -2.05 -9.08
N VAL A 103 -3.12 -1.99 -9.42
CA VAL A 103 -2.20 -1.03 -8.80
C VAL A 103 -2.67 0.38 -9.14
N PRO A 104 -2.81 1.27 -8.15
CA PRO A 104 -3.29 2.62 -8.39
C PRO A 104 -2.36 3.38 -9.33
N GLN A 105 -2.93 4.07 -10.31
CA GLN A 105 -2.20 5.10 -11.04
C GLN A 105 -1.94 6.31 -10.11
N PRO A 106 -0.92 7.15 -10.38
CA PRO A 106 -0.60 8.28 -9.51
C PRO A 106 -1.76 9.25 -9.25
N ASP A 107 -2.66 9.43 -10.22
CA ASP A 107 -3.89 10.23 -10.14
C ASP A 107 -5.01 9.56 -9.33
N GLN A 108 -4.92 8.26 -9.07
CA GLN A 108 -5.87 7.49 -8.27
C GLN A 108 -5.46 7.36 -6.79
N VAL A 109 -4.34 8.00 -6.40
CA VAL A 109 -3.84 8.03 -5.02
C VAL A 109 -4.30 9.32 -4.33
N CYS A 110 -4.98 9.17 -3.20
CA CYS A 110 -5.49 10.26 -2.39
C CYS A 110 -4.82 10.30 -1.02
N TYR A 111 -4.33 11.47 -0.61
CA TYR A 111 -3.82 11.72 0.75
C TYR A 111 -4.93 12.33 1.58
N LEU A 112 -5.36 11.61 2.62
CA LEU A 112 -6.55 11.93 3.39
C LEU A 112 -6.23 12.07 4.88
N HIS A 113 -6.73 13.16 5.44
CA HIS A 113 -6.86 13.35 6.87
C HIS A 113 -8.33 13.60 7.18
N ALA A 114 -8.85 12.98 8.24
CA ALA A 114 -10.22 13.18 8.68
C ALA A 114 -10.28 13.16 10.21
N GLU A 115 -11.08 14.04 10.78
CA GLU A 115 -11.29 14.15 12.22
C GLU A 115 -12.78 14.31 12.52
N LEU A 116 -13.26 13.67 13.58
CA LEU A 116 -14.61 13.88 14.07
C LEU A 116 -14.65 15.13 14.95
N ARG A 117 -15.41 16.15 14.54
CA ARG A 117 -15.56 17.42 15.25
C ARG A 117 -17.04 17.75 15.39
N ARG A 118 -17.52 17.84 16.64
CA ARG A 118 -18.92 18.15 16.97
C ARG A 118 -19.94 17.21 16.28
N GLY A 119 -19.57 15.94 16.11
CA GLY A 119 -20.41 14.94 15.45
C GLY A 119 -20.30 14.91 13.91
N GLU A 120 -19.57 15.85 13.31
CA GLU A 120 -19.34 15.89 11.86
C GLU A 120 -17.92 15.46 11.51
N LEU A 121 -17.75 14.80 10.36
CA LEU A 121 -16.44 14.38 9.87
C LEU A 121 -15.83 15.51 9.02
N GLU A 122 -14.94 16.29 9.63
CA GLU A 122 -14.13 17.27 8.92
C GLU A 122 -12.97 16.55 8.23
N SER A 123 -12.67 16.86 6.97
CA SER A 123 -11.74 16.09 6.16
C SER A 123 -10.96 16.94 5.18
N TRP A 124 -9.64 16.76 5.17
CA TRP A 124 -8.71 17.42 4.27
C TRP A 124 -8.12 16.39 3.32
N LEU A 125 -8.25 16.67 2.03
CA LEU A 125 -7.89 15.78 0.96
C LEU A 125 -6.89 16.48 0.04
N LEU A 126 -5.82 15.79 -0.32
CA LEU A 126 -4.89 16.20 -1.36
C LEU A 126 -4.81 15.08 -2.40
N ALA A 127 -5.02 15.44 -3.66
CA ALA A 127 -4.90 14.56 -4.81
C ALA A 127 -4.42 15.35 -6.04
N ASP A 128 -4.41 14.71 -7.20
CA ASP A 128 -4.12 15.31 -8.51
C ASP A 128 -4.95 16.57 -8.80
N LEU A 129 -6.23 16.56 -8.45
CA LEU A 129 -7.17 17.69 -8.61
C LEU A 129 -6.95 18.81 -7.58
N GLY A 130 -5.90 18.71 -6.78
CA GLY A 130 -5.52 19.71 -5.77
C GLY A 130 -6.03 19.41 -4.37
N PHE A 131 -5.98 20.45 -3.53
CA PHE A 131 -6.40 20.38 -2.13
C PHE A 131 -7.89 20.67 -1.98
N ARG A 132 -8.59 19.87 -1.19
CA ARG A 132 -10.02 20.04 -0.90
C ARG A 132 -10.29 19.84 0.59
N HIS A 133 -11.24 20.61 1.09
CA HIS A 133 -11.70 20.53 2.47
C HIS A 133 -13.21 20.26 2.47
N TYR A 134 -13.63 19.19 3.14
CA TYR A 134 -15.03 18.81 3.33
C TYR A 134 -15.37 18.87 4.81
N ARG A 135 -16.55 19.42 5.14
CA ARG A 135 -17.00 19.55 6.53
C ARG A 135 -17.93 18.42 6.96
N MET A 136 -18.43 17.64 6.02
CA MET A 136 -19.41 16.58 6.26
C MET A 136 -19.05 15.31 5.50
N ARG A 137 -19.35 14.16 6.10
CA ARG A 137 -19.10 12.83 5.52
C ARG A 137 -19.80 12.65 4.17
N ASN A 138 -21.02 13.16 4.02
CA ASN A 138 -21.81 13.05 2.79
C ASN A 138 -21.23 13.86 1.61
N GLN A 139 -20.39 14.86 1.88
CA GLN A 139 -19.65 15.60 0.84
C GLN A 139 -18.40 14.83 0.43
N LEU A 140 -17.69 14.24 1.41
CA LEU A 140 -16.47 13.48 1.17
C LEU A 140 -16.74 12.20 0.36
N LEU A 141 -17.69 11.37 0.81
CA LEU A 141 -17.88 10.02 0.29
C LEU A 141 -18.05 9.96 -1.24
N PRO A 142 -18.95 10.73 -1.87
CA PRO A 142 -19.12 10.69 -3.33
C PRO A 142 -17.86 11.09 -4.11
N ASN A 143 -17.02 11.96 -3.53
CA ASN A 143 -15.77 12.39 -4.14
C ASN A 143 -14.69 11.32 -4.03
N ILE A 144 -14.61 10.61 -2.90
CA ILE A 144 -13.56 9.60 -2.73
C ILE A 144 -13.89 8.26 -3.36
N THR A 145 -15.15 7.84 -3.38
CA THR A 145 -15.54 6.52 -3.91
C THR A 145 -15.44 6.43 -5.43
N ARG A 146 -15.52 7.56 -6.14
CA ARG A 146 -15.55 7.62 -7.61
C ARG A 146 -14.17 7.77 -8.24
N HIS A 147 -13.26 8.47 -7.56
CA HIS A 147 -12.03 8.97 -8.19
C HIS A 147 -10.77 8.26 -7.70
N TYR A 148 -10.80 7.64 -6.51
CA TYR A 148 -9.58 7.13 -5.88
C TYR A 148 -9.70 5.64 -5.55
N SER A 149 -8.64 4.91 -5.88
CA SER A 149 -8.49 3.48 -5.58
C SER A 149 -7.55 3.23 -4.39
N ARG A 150 -6.71 4.22 -4.04
CA ARG A 150 -5.77 4.13 -2.91
C ARG A 150 -5.84 5.37 -2.03
N PHE A 151 -5.85 5.14 -0.71
CA PHE A 151 -5.88 6.20 0.29
C PHE A 151 -4.65 6.11 1.17
N ILE A 152 -3.94 7.24 1.32
CA ILE A 152 -2.83 7.38 2.24
C ILE A 152 -3.37 8.13 3.45
N VAL A 153 -3.33 7.49 4.61
CA VAL A 153 -3.79 8.06 5.88
C VAL A 153 -2.69 7.97 6.92
N ALA A 154 -2.69 8.90 7.88
CA ALA A 154 -1.70 8.89 8.95
C ALA A 154 -1.93 7.76 9.95
N TYR A 155 -3.18 7.62 10.40
CA TYR A 155 -3.58 6.78 11.54
C TYR A 155 -4.77 5.88 11.17
N PRO A 156 -4.96 4.77 11.89
CA PRO A 156 -6.03 3.80 11.61
C PRO A 156 -7.43 4.24 12.09
N ASP A 157 -7.54 5.29 12.90
CA ASP A 157 -8.79 5.90 13.37
C ASP A 157 -9.70 6.36 12.20
N VAL A 158 -9.11 6.95 11.16
CA VAL A 158 -9.81 7.36 9.94
C VAL A 158 -10.57 6.19 9.30
N LEU A 159 -10.07 4.96 9.45
CA LEU A 159 -10.70 3.77 8.89
C LEU A 159 -12.07 3.53 9.52
N ALA A 160 -12.17 3.64 10.85
CA ALA A 160 -13.43 3.42 11.57
C ALA A 160 -14.50 4.43 11.12
N HIS A 161 -14.11 5.68 10.89
CA HIS A 161 -15.03 6.74 10.46
C HIS A 161 -15.63 6.53 9.07
N LEU A 162 -14.97 5.75 8.20
CA LEU A 162 -15.36 5.58 6.80
C LEU A 162 -15.77 4.15 6.44
N ALA A 163 -15.33 3.13 7.19
CA ALA A 163 -15.59 1.73 6.90
C ALA A 163 -17.09 1.39 6.87
N GLU A 164 -17.91 2.02 7.71
CA GLU A 164 -19.36 1.78 7.75
C GLU A 164 -20.05 2.14 6.42
N SER A 165 -19.64 3.26 5.82
CA SER A 165 -20.26 3.79 4.59
C SER A 165 -19.50 3.40 3.33
N PHE A 166 -18.24 2.98 3.47
CA PHE A 166 -17.37 2.55 2.40
C PHE A 166 -16.56 1.32 2.85
N SER A 167 -17.18 0.14 2.76
CA SER A 167 -16.64 -1.12 3.30
C SER A 167 -15.29 -1.53 2.69
N ALA A 168 -15.02 -1.14 1.44
CA ALA A 168 -13.73 -1.40 0.78
C ALA A 168 -12.61 -0.43 1.20
N PHE A 169 -12.93 0.63 1.95
CA PHE A 169 -11.96 1.66 2.36
C PHE A 169 -10.76 1.10 3.11
N PRO A 170 -10.91 0.26 4.15
CA PRO A 170 -9.75 -0.26 4.90
C PRO A 170 -8.77 -1.06 4.05
N GLY A 171 -9.28 -1.87 3.11
CA GLY A 171 -8.45 -2.63 2.17
C GLY A 171 -7.71 -1.75 1.14
N ARG A 172 -8.08 -0.48 1.03
CA ARG A 172 -7.45 0.50 0.12
C ARG A 172 -6.53 1.48 0.85
N CYS A 173 -6.33 1.33 2.16
CA CYS A 173 -5.63 2.32 2.98
C CYS A 173 -4.17 1.95 3.29
N TYR A 174 -3.24 2.70 2.71
CA TYR A 174 -1.87 2.76 3.22
C TYR A 174 -1.85 3.60 4.50
N VAL A 175 -1.66 2.96 5.65
CA VAL A 175 -1.58 3.64 6.95
C VAL A 175 -0.12 3.92 7.30
N LEU A 176 0.32 5.17 7.12
CA LEU A 176 1.73 5.55 7.22
C LEU A 176 2.36 5.15 8.56
N THR A 177 1.67 5.39 9.67
CA THR A 177 2.22 5.05 11.01
C THR A 177 2.36 3.55 11.23
N LYS A 178 1.52 2.72 10.61
CA LYS A 178 1.66 1.25 10.65
C LYS A 178 2.82 0.76 9.79
N VAL A 179 3.01 1.35 8.61
CA VAL A 179 4.18 1.05 7.77
C VAL A 179 5.45 1.40 8.52
N VAL A 180 5.55 2.62 9.04
CA VAL A 180 6.70 3.04 9.85
C VAL A 180 6.87 2.15 11.08
N GLN A 181 5.80 1.78 11.78
CA GLN A 181 5.88 0.92 12.96
C GLN A 181 6.49 -0.44 12.65
N ARG A 182 6.06 -1.09 11.56
CA ARG A 182 6.63 -2.38 11.14
C ARG A 182 8.09 -2.23 10.74
N MET A 183 8.43 -1.19 9.99
CA MET A 183 9.78 -1.00 9.48
C MET A 183 10.78 -0.55 10.56
N ALA A 184 10.33 0.24 11.53
CA ALA A 184 11.16 0.76 12.62
C ALA A 184 11.09 -0.09 13.89
N GLY A 185 10.17 -1.07 13.97
CA GLY A 185 9.91 -1.90 15.14
C GLY A 185 9.28 -1.15 16.33
N ARG A 186 8.80 0.09 16.13
CA ARG A 186 8.20 0.92 17.19
C ARG A 186 7.21 1.92 16.64
N ALA A 187 6.20 2.27 17.43
CA ALA A 187 5.24 3.31 17.07
C ALA A 187 5.90 4.71 17.11
N ILE A 188 5.58 5.55 16.12
CA ILE A 188 6.12 6.91 15.97
C ILE A 188 4.99 7.83 15.54
N SER A 189 4.91 9.00 16.18
CA SER A 189 3.89 9.99 15.84
C SER A 189 4.18 10.66 14.49
N LEU A 190 3.13 11.10 13.80
CA LEU A 190 3.26 11.87 12.57
C LEU A 190 4.03 13.17 12.81
N LYS A 191 3.82 13.83 13.96
CA LYS A 191 4.54 15.05 14.34
C LYS A 191 6.05 14.82 14.43
N SER A 192 6.47 13.78 15.14
CA SER A 192 7.89 13.43 15.24
C SER A 192 8.50 13.05 13.88
N LEU A 193 7.73 12.41 13.00
CA LEU A 193 8.16 12.13 11.63
C LEU A 193 8.32 13.42 10.82
N ALA A 194 7.37 14.35 10.91
CA ALA A 194 7.42 15.63 10.22
C ALA A 194 8.64 16.45 10.67
N GLU A 195 8.85 16.58 11.98
CA GLU A 195 10.00 17.28 12.58
C GLU A 195 11.34 16.70 12.09
N GLN A 196 11.50 15.36 12.10
CA GLN A 196 12.73 14.71 11.67
C GLN A 196 13.00 14.84 10.15
N ASN A 197 11.98 15.16 9.37
CA ASN A 197 12.06 15.31 7.93
C ASN A 197 11.95 16.78 7.48
N ASN A 198 12.01 17.74 8.41
CA ASN A 198 11.86 19.18 8.15
C ASN A 198 10.57 19.52 7.40
N LEU A 199 9.45 18.93 7.84
CA LEU A 199 8.12 19.17 7.29
C LEU A 199 7.25 19.90 8.32
N ASP A 200 6.47 20.87 7.85
CA ASP A 200 5.55 21.62 8.71
C ASP A 200 4.31 20.77 9.07
N LEU A 201 4.02 20.67 10.36
CA LEU A 201 2.82 20.01 10.88
C LEU A 201 2.27 20.74 12.12
N GLU A 202 1.75 21.93 11.89
CA GLU A 202 1.08 22.79 12.87
C GLU A 202 -0.44 22.73 12.75
N THR A 203 -0.97 22.47 11.55
CA THR A 203 -2.42 22.43 11.30
C THR A 203 -2.87 21.12 10.65
N PRO A 204 -4.14 20.70 10.88
CA PRO A 204 -4.73 19.53 10.21
C PRO A 204 -4.64 19.58 8.68
N GLU A 205 -4.72 20.79 8.11
CA GLU A 205 -4.62 21.04 6.67
C GLU A 205 -3.25 20.65 6.07
N GLN A 206 -2.21 20.62 6.90
CA GLN A 206 -0.86 20.24 6.47
C GLN A 206 -0.67 18.72 6.45
N VAL A 207 -1.49 17.94 7.15
CA VAL A 207 -1.37 16.47 7.23
C VAL A 207 -1.30 15.84 5.83
N PRO A 208 -2.19 16.14 4.86
CA PRO A 208 -2.10 15.52 3.53
C PRO A 208 -0.79 15.81 2.79
N ARG A 209 -0.19 16.99 2.99
CA ARG A 209 1.11 17.34 2.38
C ARG A 209 2.25 16.58 3.03
N VAL A 210 2.22 16.42 4.35
CA VAL A 210 3.18 15.59 5.08
C VAL A 210 3.09 14.13 4.63
N LEU A 211 1.88 13.59 4.49
CA LEU A 211 1.68 12.24 3.97
C LEU A 211 2.25 12.08 2.55
N GLN A 212 2.03 13.05 1.66
CA GLN A 212 2.60 13.05 0.32
C GLN A 212 4.13 13.11 0.30
N ALA A 213 4.73 13.84 1.23
CA ALA A 213 6.18 13.97 1.33
C ALA A 213 6.85 12.70 1.87
N LEU A 214 6.16 11.90 2.69
CA LEU A 214 6.72 10.74 3.37
C LEU A 214 6.37 9.40 2.70
N ALA A 215 5.12 9.21 2.28
CA ALA A 215 4.62 7.90 1.87
C ALA A 215 5.36 7.35 0.64
N GLY A 216 5.81 6.09 0.73
CA GLY A 216 6.56 5.42 -0.34
C GLY A 216 7.91 6.04 -0.69
N ARG A 217 8.47 6.89 0.19
CA ARG A 217 9.73 7.60 -0.03
C ARG A 217 10.77 7.24 1.03
N GLN A 218 11.99 7.69 0.81
CA GLN A 218 13.02 7.67 1.84
C GLN A 218 12.72 8.76 2.87
N ILE A 219 12.65 8.37 4.13
CA ILE A 219 12.46 9.25 5.27
C ILE A 219 13.69 9.20 6.19
N LEU A 220 13.88 10.25 6.98
CA LEU A 220 14.81 10.28 8.09
C LEU A 220 14.09 9.84 9.37
N LEU A 221 14.71 8.90 10.06
CA LEU A 221 14.23 8.40 11.34
C LEU A 221 15.39 8.16 12.31
N ALA A 222 15.42 8.91 13.42
CA ALA A 222 16.48 8.88 14.42
C ALA A 222 17.90 8.96 13.79
N GLY A 223 18.07 9.83 12.79
CA GLY A 223 19.32 10.03 12.06
C GLY A 223 19.65 8.96 11.01
N LYS A 224 18.78 7.97 10.79
CA LYS A 224 18.95 6.94 9.76
C LYS A 224 17.97 7.13 8.61
N ALA A 225 18.44 6.91 7.39
CA ALA A 225 17.58 6.86 6.21
C ALA A 225 16.82 5.54 6.16
N LEU A 226 15.49 5.61 6.10
CA LEU A 226 14.58 4.48 5.98
C LEU A 226 13.75 4.63 4.70
N HIS A 227 13.77 3.62 3.83
CA HIS A 227 12.96 3.62 2.60
C HIS A 227 11.61 3.00 2.88
N LEU A 228 10.53 3.78 2.88
CA LEU A 228 9.21 3.24 3.13
C LEU A 228 8.70 2.39 1.96
N GLU A 229 7.83 1.43 2.28
CA GLU A 229 7.07 0.66 1.28
C GLU A 229 6.36 1.63 0.32
N PRO A 230 6.56 1.50 -1.01
CA PRO A 230 5.87 2.29 -2.01
C PRO A 230 4.33 2.28 -1.89
N VAL A 231 3.69 3.38 -2.26
CA VAL A 231 2.23 3.53 -2.17
C VAL A 231 1.46 2.69 -3.19
N ASP A 232 2.15 2.23 -4.23
CA ASP A 232 1.64 1.36 -5.29
C ASP A 232 1.73 -0.13 -4.90
N TRP A 233 2.24 -0.44 -3.70
CA TRP A 233 2.25 -1.79 -3.18
C TRP A 233 0.85 -2.24 -2.74
N PRO A 234 0.60 -3.56 -2.69
CA PRO A 234 -0.58 -4.11 -2.05
C PRO A 234 -0.65 -3.60 -0.61
N VAL A 235 -1.82 -3.15 -0.19
CA VAL A 235 -2.00 -2.69 1.19
C VAL A 235 -2.12 -3.92 2.08
N HIS A 236 -1.33 -3.96 3.15
CA HIS A 236 -1.61 -4.92 4.21
C HIS A 236 -2.87 -4.46 4.94
N PRO A 237 -3.98 -5.23 4.89
CA PRO A 237 -5.19 -4.82 5.56
C PRO A 237 -4.86 -4.61 7.04
N PRO A 238 -5.10 -3.41 7.59
CA PRO A 238 -4.85 -3.15 8.99
C PRO A 238 -5.78 -4.06 9.80
N ASP A 239 -5.23 -4.71 10.83
CA ASP A 239 -5.99 -5.59 11.72
C ASP A 239 -7.07 -4.76 12.44
N LEU A 240 -8.29 -4.77 11.91
CA LEU A 240 -9.42 -3.97 12.43
C LEU A 240 -9.74 -4.31 13.89
N ARG A 241 -9.28 -5.47 14.38
CA ARG A 241 -9.40 -5.91 15.78
C ARG A 241 -8.61 -5.05 16.77
N THR A 242 -7.66 -4.23 16.31
CA THR A 242 -6.89 -3.32 17.20
C THR A 242 -7.53 -1.94 17.38
N ALA A 243 -8.63 -1.62 16.70
CA ALA A 243 -9.35 -0.36 16.90
C ALA A 243 -10.14 -0.33 18.24
N ASP A 244 -10.64 -1.48 18.70
CA ASP A 244 -11.46 -1.57 19.92
C ASP A 244 -10.66 -1.43 21.23
N GLN A 245 -9.33 -1.61 21.21
CA GLN A 245 -8.52 -1.58 22.43
C GLN A 245 -8.06 -0.16 22.83
N ASN A 246 -8.16 0.83 21.94
CA ASN A 246 -7.77 2.21 22.25
C ASN A 246 -8.96 3.12 22.62
N LEU A 247 -10.20 2.65 22.45
CA LEU A 247 -11.40 3.39 22.86
C LEU A 247 -11.79 3.14 24.32
N SER A 248 -11.13 2.22 25.01
CA SER A 248 -11.34 1.94 26.44
C SER A 248 -10.33 2.65 27.37
N ALA A 249 -9.49 3.54 26.81
CA ALA A 249 -8.47 4.29 27.55
C ALA A 249 -8.60 5.82 27.43
N ILE A 250 -9.77 6.34 27.02
CA ILE A 250 -10.12 7.77 27.09
C ILE A 250 -11.36 7.94 27.97
#